data_AF-A0A0F8YCN0-F1
#
_entry.id   AF-A0A0F8YCN0-F1
#
_cell.length_a   1.000
_cell.length_b   1.000
_cell.length_c   1.000
_cell.angle_alpha   90.00
_cell.angle_beta   90.00
_cell.angle_gamma   90.00
#
_symmetry.space_group_name_H-M   'P 1'
#
loop_
_entity.id
_entity.type
_entity.pdbx_description
1 polymer ?
#
loop_
_entity_poly.entity_id
_entity_poly.type
_entity_poly.pdbx_seq_one_letter_code
_entity_poly.pdbx_strand_id
1 'polypeptide(L)'
;MRISNFELAQREKLVRASATVEWEDCEQPVREIYIETEESFSADISCNPHSFLVGCVIPAMHFGEKRVVLDAEICPSLKEGLETVMALMKEWSDGKYAPLTIEAKTSSAVYPSDSQRQAGLFLSGGIDSLAALRINKMVYPKEHPGHVKDCLLVHGFDIGGVIERGMKYHVFDRAKA
;
A
#
# COMPACT_ATOMS: atom_id res chain seq x y z
N MET A 1 1.27 12.49 14.51
CA MET A 1 2.41 13.06 13.74
C MET A 1 1.90 13.59 12.42
N ARG A 2 2.41 14.74 11.96
CA ARG A 2 2.04 15.38 10.70
C ARG A 2 3.24 15.48 9.77
N ILE A 3 3.05 15.15 8.50
CA ILE A 3 4.02 15.36 7.43
C ILE A 3 3.46 16.40 6.47
N SER A 4 4.20 17.49 6.26
CA SER A 4 3.76 18.67 5.51
C SER A 4 4.92 19.30 4.73
N ASN A 5 4.66 20.38 3.99
CA ASN A 5 5.66 21.20 3.32
C ASN A 5 6.60 20.39 2.40
N PHE A 6 6.01 19.60 1.51
CA PHE A 6 6.74 18.85 0.49
C PHE A 6 7.35 19.82 -0.53
N GLU A 7 8.67 19.84 -0.66
CA GLU A 7 9.40 20.73 -1.56
C GLU A 7 10.46 19.97 -2.35
N LEU A 8 10.64 20.33 -3.62
CA LEU A 8 11.79 19.92 -4.43
C LEU A 8 12.61 21.18 -4.72
N ALA A 9 13.83 21.25 -4.18
CA ALA A 9 14.69 22.41 -4.33
C ALA A 9 16.05 22.01 -4.92
N GLN A 10 16.56 22.83 -5.84
CA GLN A 10 17.93 22.73 -6.31
C GLN A 10 18.85 23.58 -5.43
N ARG A 11 19.95 22.99 -4.94
CA ARG A 11 20.95 23.62 -4.08
C ARG A 11 22.33 23.40 -4.65
N GLU A 12 22.91 24.42 -5.27
CA GLU A 12 24.22 24.36 -5.94
C GLU A 12 24.36 23.14 -6.86
N LYS A 13 24.99 22.06 -6.38
CA LYS A 13 25.26 20.81 -7.12
C LYS A 13 24.33 19.64 -6.74
N LEU A 14 23.34 19.89 -5.88
CA LEU A 14 22.45 18.89 -5.31
C LEU A 14 21.00 19.23 -5.63
N VAL A 15 20.17 18.19 -5.75
CA VAL A 15 18.72 18.31 -5.81
C VAL A 15 18.12 17.59 -4.61
N ARG A 16 17.29 18.30 -3.86
CA ARG A 16 16.74 17.88 -2.57
C ARG A 16 15.23 17.82 -2.63
N ALA A 17 14.67 16.66 -2.30
CA ALA A 17 13.27 16.54 -1.91
C ALA A 17 13.19 16.63 -0.38
N SER A 18 12.38 17.52 0.17
CA SER A 18 12.21 17.69 1.63
C SER A 18 10.75 17.67 2.05
N ALA A 19 10.53 17.39 3.33
CA ALA A 19 9.25 17.49 4.03
C ALA A 19 9.48 17.90 5.49
N THR A 20 8.49 18.53 6.10
CA THR A 20 8.49 18.85 7.54
C THR A 20 7.74 17.76 8.32
N VAL A 21 8.32 17.31 9.43
CA VAL A 21 7.69 16.39 10.38
C VAL A 21 7.44 17.12 11.69
N GLU A 22 6.18 17.13 12.10
CA GLU A 22 5.70 17.66 13.39
C GLU A 22 5.14 16.51 14.22
N TRP A 23 5.67 16.31 15.42
CA TRP A 23 5.24 15.25 16.34
C TRP A 23 4.00 15.71 17.12
N GLU A 24 3.06 14.79 17.38
CA GLU A 24 1.78 15.12 18.05
C GLU A 24 1.64 14.46 19.43
N ASP A 25 2.20 13.26 19.62
CA ASP A 25 2.08 12.47 20.85
C ASP A 25 3.40 12.39 21.66
N CYS A 26 4.48 13.03 21.19
CA CYS A 26 5.78 13.05 21.88
C CYS A 26 6.50 14.41 21.78
N GLU A 27 7.52 14.63 22.63
CA GLU A 27 8.28 15.89 22.72
C GLU A 27 9.44 16.00 21.71
N GLN A 28 9.43 15.22 20.64
CA GLN A 28 10.44 15.36 19.60
C GLN A 28 10.28 16.72 18.88
N PRO A 29 11.39 17.42 18.57
CA PRO A 29 11.30 18.71 17.90
C PRO A 29 10.79 18.54 16.47
N VAL A 30 10.19 19.61 15.94
CA VAL A 30 9.88 19.74 14.52
C VAL A 30 11.17 19.62 13.71
N ARG A 31 11.17 18.81 12.65
CA ARG A 31 12.35 18.57 11.81
C ARG A 31 12.00 18.62 10.33
N GLU A 32 12.88 19.21 9.54
CA GLU A 32 12.94 18.94 8.11
C GLU A 32 13.65 17.60 7.90
N ILE A 33 13.03 16.72 7.13
CA ILE A 33 13.63 15.49 6.62
C ILE A 33 13.78 15.61 5.10
N TYR A 34 14.80 14.97 4.54
CA TYR A 34 15.09 15.11 3.12
C TYR A 34 15.74 13.87 2.52
N ILE A 35 15.57 13.75 1.21
CA ILE A 35 16.29 12.84 0.32
C ILE A 35 17.01 13.73 -0.70
N GLU A 36 18.29 13.48 -0.94
CA GLU A 36 19.13 14.36 -1.77
C GLU A 36 19.99 13.51 -2.70
N THR A 37 20.21 14.04 -3.90
CA THR A 37 21.06 13.44 -4.92
C THR A 37 21.85 14.50 -5.67
N GLU A 38 22.88 14.09 -6.40
CA GLU A 38 23.65 14.98 -7.27
C GLU A 38 22.80 15.47 -8.45
N GLU A 39 23.10 16.67 -8.96
CA GLU A 39 22.40 17.28 -10.10
C GLU A 39 22.34 16.36 -11.35
N SER A 40 23.38 15.53 -11.55
CA SER A 40 23.46 14.53 -12.61
C SER A 40 22.31 13.51 -12.58
N PHE A 41 21.71 13.28 -11.41
CA PHE A 41 20.59 12.36 -11.18
C PHE A 41 19.29 13.10 -10.84
N SER A 42 19.22 14.41 -11.10
CA SER A 42 18.06 15.24 -10.81
C SER A 42 16.76 14.76 -11.45
N ALA A 43 16.85 14.10 -12.61
CA ALA A 43 15.69 13.54 -13.30
C ALA A 43 15.08 12.31 -12.58
N ASP A 44 15.84 11.65 -11.70
CA ASP A 44 15.43 10.44 -11.00
C ASP A 44 14.88 10.71 -9.59
N ILE A 45 14.98 11.95 -9.10
CA ILE A 45 14.42 12.36 -7.83
C ILE A 45 13.11 13.13 -8.01
N SER A 46 12.13 12.84 -7.16
CA SER A 46 10.87 13.57 -7.08
C SER A 46 10.49 13.81 -5.63
N CYS A 47 9.75 14.87 -5.35
CA CYS A 47 9.18 15.10 -4.03
C CYS A 47 7.89 14.27 -3.87
N ASN A 48 8.06 12.95 -3.80
CA ASN A 48 6.96 12.01 -3.65
C ASN A 48 6.60 11.82 -2.17
N PRO A 49 5.36 12.16 -1.74
CA PRO A 49 4.90 11.97 -0.36
C PRO A 49 5.06 10.55 0.16
N HIS A 50 4.99 9.55 -0.73
CA HIS A 50 5.15 8.13 -0.39
C HIS A 50 6.50 7.85 0.28
N SER A 51 7.59 8.42 -0.24
CA SER A 51 8.94 8.16 0.26
C SER A 51 9.11 8.63 1.70
N PHE A 52 8.56 9.81 2.01
CA PHE A 52 8.58 10.37 3.37
C PHE A 52 7.70 9.57 4.32
N LEU A 53 6.49 9.19 3.88
CA LEU A 53 5.61 8.35 4.69
C LEU A 53 6.30 7.03 5.08
N VAL A 54 6.87 6.32 4.11
CA VAL A 54 7.60 5.06 4.35
C VAL A 54 8.73 5.27 5.35
N GLY A 55 9.53 6.33 5.17
CA GLY A 55 10.64 6.65 6.08
C GLY A 55 10.18 7.01 7.50
N CYS A 56 8.98 7.58 7.65
CA CYS A 56 8.48 8.06 8.93
C CYS A 56 7.63 7.05 9.72
N VAL A 57 7.06 6.02 9.09
CA VAL A 57 6.20 5.05 9.80
C VAL A 57 6.93 4.38 10.97
N ILE A 58 8.17 3.90 10.76
CA ILE A 58 8.92 3.23 11.83
C ILE A 58 9.31 4.18 12.96
N PRO A 59 9.89 5.39 12.70
CA PRO A 59 10.08 6.38 13.75
C PRO A 59 8.79 6.75 14.50
N ALA A 60 7.67 6.94 13.79
CA ALA A 60 6.39 7.26 14.41
C ALA A 60 5.93 6.16 15.39
N MET A 61 6.01 4.90 14.99
CA MET A 61 5.74 3.77 15.88
C MET A 61 6.71 3.72 17.06
N HIS A 62 8.00 3.98 16.82
CA HIS A 62 9.04 3.94 17.86
C HIS A 62 8.81 4.98 18.96
N PHE A 63 8.39 6.19 18.58
CA PHE A 63 8.11 7.27 19.51
C PHE A 63 6.65 7.29 20.02
N GLY A 64 5.85 6.28 19.68
CA GLY A 64 4.51 6.09 20.24
C GLY A 64 3.43 6.99 19.67
N GLU A 65 3.61 7.49 18.44
CA GLU A 65 2.58 8.26 17.74
C GLU A 65 1.35 7.40 17.43
N LYS A 66 0.15 7.95 17.63
CA LYS A 66 -1.10 7.21 17.39
C LYS A 66 -1.55 7.25 15.94
N ARG A 67 -1.13 8.28 15.21
CA ARG A 67 -1.50 8.50 13.81
C ARG A 67 -0.41 9.23 13.04
N VAL A 68 -0.45 9.10 11.73
CA VAL A 68 0.31 9.92 10.77
C VAL A 68 -0.68 10.59 9.83
N VAL A 69 -0.63 11.92 9.77
CA VAL A 69 -1.45 12.75 8.88
C VAL A 69 -0.58 13.31 7.78
N LEU A 70 -1.04 13.26 6.54
CA LEU A 70 -0.39 13.93 5.41
C LEU A 70 -1.41 14.73 4.61
N ASP A 71 -1.07 15.96 4.26
CA ASP A 71 -1.86 16.78 3.32
C ASP A 71 -1.44 16.48 1.87
N ALA A 72 -1.45 15.19 1.53
CA ALA A 72 -1.14 14.67 0.21
C ALA A 72 -1.91 13.38 -0.04
N GLU A 73 -2.16 13.08 -1.31
CA GLU A 73 -2.77 11.82 -1.70
C GLU A 73 -1.72 10.70 -1.73
N ILE A 74 -2.11 9.50 -1.29
CA ILE A 74 -1.25 8.32 -1.33
C ILE A 74 -1.88 7.17 -2.12
N CYS A 75 -1.06 6.32 -2.72
CA CYS A 75 -1.52 5.12 -3.39
C CYS A 75 -2.26 4.18 -2.40
N PRO A 76 -3.45 3.65 -2.74
CA PRO A 76 -4.16 2.71 -1.89
C PRO A 76 -3.33 1.47 -1.52
N SER A 77 -2.57 0.93 -2.49
CA SER A 77 -1.70 -0.24 -2.27
C SER A 77 -0.55 0.06 -1.29
N LEU A 78 -0.03 1.29 -1.31
CA LEU A 78 0.99 1.71 -0.36
C LEU A 78 0.40 1.73 1.06
N LYS A 79 -0.79 2.31 1.22
CA LYS A 79 -1.47 2.36 2.52
C LYS A 79 -1.68 0.97 3.10
N GLU A 80 -2.24 0.05 2.32
CA GLU A 80 -2.46 -1.34 2.71
C GLU A 80 -1.13 -2.06 3.05
N GLY A 81 -0.09 -1.84 2.24
CA GLY A 81 1.24 -2.38 2.48
C GLY A 81 1.84 -1.88 3.80
N LEU A 82 1.70 -0.59 4.10
CA LEU A 82 2.16 0.00 5.36
C LEU A 82 1.36 -0.52 6.56
N GLU A 83 0.04 -0.66 6.46
CA GLU A 83 -0.80 -1.28 7.50
C GLU A 83 -0.35 -2.71 7.81
N THR A 84 -0.03 -3.49 6.77
CA THR A 84 0.53 -4.84 6.91
C THR A 84 1.89 -4.81 7.60
N VAL A 85 2.80 -3.94 7.16
CA VAL A 85 4.13 -3.78 7.77
C VAL A 85 4.00 -3.39 9.24
N MET A 86 3.12 -2.45 9.59
CA MET A 86 2.91 -2.05 10.98
C MET A 86 2.41 -3.20 11.85
N ALA A 87 1.50 -4.04 11.33
CA ALA A 87 1.03 -5.23 12.03
C ALA A 87 2.17 -6.25 12.25
N LEU A 88 3.02 -6.47 11.26
CA LEU A 88 4.21 -7.33 11.40
C LEU A 88 5.20 -6.76 12.41
N MET A 89 5.44 -5.44 12.37
CA MET A 89 6.35 -4.77 13.30
C MET A 89 5.87 -4.87 14.74
N LYS A 90 4.55 -4.84 14.98
CA LYS A 90 3.98 -5.11 16.31
C LYS A 90 4.36 -6.51 16.79
N GLU A 91 4.15 -7.53 15.96
CA GLU A 91 4.45 -8.92 16.32
C GLU A 91 5.96 -9.13 16.55
N TRP A 92 6.79 -8.65 15.63
CA TRP A 92 8.25 -8.81 15.71
C TRP A 92 8.90 -8.03 16.85
N SER A 93 8.20 -7.02 17.38
CA SER A 93 8.66 -6.23 18.51
C SER A 93 8.04 -6.65 19.84
N ASP A 94 7.33 -7.79 19.89
CA ASP A 94 6.61 -8.27 21.08
C ASP A 94 5.66 -7.21 21.65
N GLY A 95 4.95 -6.51 20.76
CA GLY A 95 4.01 -5.44 21.09
C GLY A 95 4.64 -4.11 21.49
N LYS A 96 5.97 -3.96 21.48
CA LYS A 96 6.64 -2.68 21.77
C LYS A 96 6.25 -1.59 20.77
N TYR A 97 6.04 -1.94 19.50
CA TYR A 97 5.52 -1.03 18.50
C TYR A 97 4.02 -1.25 18.30
N ALA A 98 3.26 -0.16 18.34
CA ALA A 98 1.83 -0.17 18.07
C ALA A 98 1.55 0.30 16.63
N PRO A 99 0.69 -0.39 15.86
CA PRO A 99 0.22 0.13 14.58
C PRO A 99 -0.49 1.46 14.76
N LEU A 100 -0.20 2.41 13.88
CA LEU A 100 -0.79 3.74 13.89
C LEU A 100 -1.83 3.90 12.77
N THR A 101 -2.70 4.90 12.90
CA THR A 101 -3.67 5.24 11.84
C THR A 101 -3.01 6.12 10.78
N ILE A 102 -3.11 5.74 9.50
CA ILE A 102 -2.67 6.58 8.38
C ILE A 102 -3.86 7.40 7.87
N GLU A 103 -3.81 8.71 8.14
CA GLU A 103 -4.80 9.70 7.71
C GLU A 103 -4.30 10.46 6.48
N ALA A 104 -4.63 9.92 5.31
CA ALA A 104 -4.35 10.55 4.02
C ALA A 104 -5.48 10.21 3.03
N LYS A 105 -5.69 11.10 2.05
CA LYS A 105 -6.57 10.80 0.91
C LYS A 105 -5.90 9.74 0.03
N THR A 106 -6.71 8.91 -0.63
CA THR A 106 -6.20 7.94 -1.60
C THR A 106 -6.19 8.52 -3.00
N SER A 107 -5.08 8.36 -3.71
CA SER A 107 -4.99 8.82 -5.09
C SER A 107 -5.69 7.87 -6.04
N SER A 108 -6.30 8.43 -7.09
CA SER A 108 -6.81 7.68 -8.25
C SER A 108 -5.75 7.48 -9.34
N ALA A 109 -4.61 8.15 -9.26
CA ALA A 109 -3.54 8.07 -10.25
C ALA A 109 -2.56 6.93 -9.96
N VAL A 110 -2.09 6.26 -11.02
CA VAL A 110 -0.99 5.29 -10.95
C VAL A 110 0.24 5.91 -11.60
N TYR A 111 1.39 5.76 -10.94
CA TYR A 111 2.68 6.18 -11.47
C TYR A 111 3.55 4.95 -11.77
N PRO A 112 4.13 4.84 -12.98
CA PRO A 112 3.92 5.71 -14.15
C PRO A 112 2.53 5.52 -14.79
N SER A 113 1.96 6.62 -15.30
CA SER A 113 0.59 6.70 -15.82
C SER A 113 0.39 6.07 -17.21
N ASP A 114 1.45 5.55 -17.81
CA ASP A 114 1.49 5.17 -19.23
C ASP A 114 0.86 3.80 -19.55
N SER A 115 0.28 3.13 -18.56
CA SER A 115 -0.32 1.82 -18.79
C SER A 115 -1.84 1.94 -18.79
N GLN A 116 -2.48 1.72 -19.94
CA GLN A 116 -3.92 1.45 -20.08
C GLN A 116 -4.30 0.08 -19.46
N ARG A 117 -3.63 -0.33 -18.38
CA ARG A 117 -3.88 -1.60 -17.71
C ARG A 117 -5.11 -1.45 -16.83
N GLN A 118 -5.97 -2.47 -16.86
CA GLN A 118 -7.11 -2.59 -15.97
C GLN A 118 -6.98 -3.85 -15.13
N ALA A 119 -7.42 -3.78 -13.88
CA ALA A 119 -7.47 -4.94 -13.02
C ALA A 119 -8.63 -5.88 -13.40
N GLY A 120 -8.32 -7.17 -13.57
CA GLY A 120 -9.30 -8.25 -13.64
C GLY A 120 -9.18 -9.16 -12.42
N LEU A 121 -10.27 -9.86 -12.07
CA LEU A 121 -10.30 -10.82 -10.95
C LEU A 121 -10.87 -12.16 -11.41
N PHE A 122 -10.21 -13.27 -11.05
CA PHE A 122 -10.80 -14.60 -11.15
C PHE A 122 -11.81 -14.80 -10.00
N LEU A 123 -13.08 -14.92 -10.36
CA LEU A 123 -14.18 -15.01 -9.40
C LEU A 123 -14.69 -16.45 -9.36
N SER A 124 -14.37 -17.21 -8.31
CA SER A 124 -14.87 -18.58 -8.17
C SER A 124 -16.27 -18.67 -7.55
N GLY A 125 -16.74 -17.57 -6.93
CA GLY A 125 -17.93 -17.55 -6.10
C GLY A 125 -17.70 -18.04 -4.67
N GLY A 126 -16.49 -18.51 -4.35
CA GLY A 126 -16.07 -18.80 -2.98
C GLY A 126 -15.85 -17.53 -2.16
N ILE A 127 -15.86 -17.69 -0.82
CA ILE A 127 -15.74 -16.58 0.13
C ILE A 127 -14.51 -15.70 -0.12
N ASP A 128 -13.35 -16.30 -0.43
CA ASP A 128 -12.11 -15.56 -0.65
C ASP A 128 -12.19 -14.65 -1.87
N SER A 129 -12.73 -15.16 -3.00
CA SER A 129 -12.87 -14.38 -4.23
C SER A 129 -13.86 -13.23 -4.07
N LEU A 130 -14.94 -13.44 -3.30
CA LEU A 130 -15.92 -12.41 -3.00
C LEU A 130 -15.36 -11.37 -2.01
N ALA A 131 -14.60 -11.81 -1.01
CA ALA A 131 -13.93 -10.93 -0.06
C ALA A 131 -12.88 -10.06 -0.76
N ALA A 132 -12.05 -10.66 -1.62
CA ALA A 132 -11.06 -9.94 -2.44
C ALA A 132 -11.73 -8.88 -3.32
N LEU A 133 -12.82 -9.22 -4.02
CA LEU A 133 -13.59 -8.26 -4.81
C LEU A 133 -14.12 -7.12 -3.94
N ARG A 134 -14.72 -7.45 -2.78
CA ARG A 134 -15.27 -6.45 -1.86
C ARG A 134 -14.18 -5.50 -1.35
N ILE A 135 -13.05 -6.02 -0.89
CA ILE A 135 -11.91 -5.23 -0.40
C ILE A 135 -11.42 -4.31 -1.52
N ASN A 136 -11.23 -4.84 -2.73
CA ASN A 136 -10.82 -4.04 -3.88
C ASN A 136 -11.77 -2.86 -4.15
N LYS A 137 -13.08 -3.10 -4.14
CA LYS A 137 -14.09 -2.06 -4.37
C LYS A 137 -14.15 -0.99 -3.27
N MET A 138 -13.75 -1.30 -2.05
CA MET A 138 -13.69 -0.34 -0.94
C MET A 138 -12.39 0.46 -0.91
N VAL A 139 -11.28 -0.15 -1.37
CA VAL A 139 -9.94 0.44 -1.28
C VAL A 139 -9.61 1.30 -2.50
N TYR A 140 -9.96 0.84 -3.71
CA TYR A 140 -9.59 1.52 -4.95
C TYR A 140 -10.73 2.41 -5.48
N PRO A 141 -10.48 3.72 -5.69
CA PRO A 141 -11.41 4.59 -6.40
C PRO A 141 -11.80 4.03 -7.77
N LYS A 142 -13.01 4.34 -8.27
CA LYS A 142 -13.51 3.76 -9.53
C LYS A 142 -12.62 4.08 -10.71
N GLU A 143 -11.96 5.22 -10.69
CA GLU A 143 -11.09 5.74 -11.74
C GLU A 143 -9.70 5.12 -11.69
N HIS A 144 -9.31 4.49 -10.58
CA HIS A 144 -7.99 3.91 -10.40
C HIS A 144 -7.81 2.62 -11.22
N PRO A 145 -6.69 2.43 -11.95
CA PRO A 145 -6.40 1.22 -12.73
C PRO A 145 -6.51 -0.12 -11.97
N GLY A 146 -6.16 -0.10 -10.68
CA GLY A 146 -6.30 -1.23 -9.75
C GLY A 146 -7.74 -1.58 -9.35
N HIS A 147 -8.72 -0.72 -9.66
CA HIS A 147 -10.13 -1.03 -9.42
C HIS A 147 -10.59 -2.10 -10.40
N VAL A 148 -10.97 -3.28 -9.89
CA VAL A 148 -11.38 -4.42 -10.72
C VAL A 148 -12.50 -4.01 -11.66
N LYS A 149 -12.27 -4.10 -12.98
CA LYS A 149 -13.26 -3.77 -14.01
C LYS A 149 -13.99 -5.00 -14.51
N ASP A 150 -13.27 -6.11 -14.63
CA ASP A 150 -13.77 -7.36 -15.18
C ASP A 150 -13.56 -8.51 -14.21
N CYS A 151 -14.55 -9.41 -14.12
CA CYS A 151 -14.44 -10.66 -13.40
C CYS A 151 -14.54 -11.83 -14.37
N LEU A 152 -13.60 -12.77 -14.27
CA LEU A 152 -13.63 -14.04 -14.98
C LEU A 152 -14.23 -15.08 -14.04
N LEU A 153 -15.47 -15.51 -14.31
CA LEU A 153 -16.13 -16.55 -13.51
C LEU A 153 -15.37 -17.87 -13.68
N VAL A 154 -14.81 -18.38 -12.59
CA VAL A 154 -14.15 -19.69 -12.54
C VAL A 154 -15.11 -20.69 -11.93
N HIS A 155 -15.78 -21.44 -12.80
CA HIS A 155 -16.71 -22.50 -12.41
C HIS A 155 -16.10 -23.85 -12.77
N GLY A 156 -16.04 -24.80 -11.83
CA GLY A 156 -15.50 -26.16 -12.05
C GLY A 156 -14.32 -26.57 -11.17
N PHE A 157 -13.77 -25.68 -10.34
CA PHE A 157 -12.83 -26.06 -9.27
C PHE A 157 -13.61 -26.51 -8.03
N ASP A 158 -14.15 -27.72 -8.09
CA ASP A 158 -14.71 -28.37 -6.91
C ASP A 158 -13.55 -28.81 -6.01
N ILE A 159 -13.18 -27.98 -5.02
CA ILE A 159 -12.35 -28.39 -3.86
C ILE A 159 -13.25 -29.23 -2.94
N GLY A 160 -13.76 -30.32 -3.49
CA GLY A 160 -14.86 -31.08 -2.92
C GLY A 160 -15.12 -32.38 -3.67
N GLY A 161 -14.09 -32.94 -4.33
CA GLY A 161 -14.16 -34.29 -4.89
C GLY A 161 -14.18 -35.36 -3.80
N VAL A 162 -15.16 -35.34 -2.89
CA VAL A 162 -15.39 -36.42 -1.94
C VAL A 162 -16.43 -37.34 -2.57
N ILE A 163 -15.96 -38.44 -3.17
CA ILE A 163 -16.84 -39.53 -3.58
C ILE A 163 -17.20 -40.38 -2.35
N GLU A 164 -16.21 -40.56 -1.47
CA GLU A 164 -16.33 -41.15 -0.14
C GLU A 164 -15.16 -40.60 0.72
N ARG A 165 -15.23 -40.69 2.06
CA ARG A 165 -14.22 -40.12 2.97
C ARG A 165 -12.82 -40.66 2.63
N GLY A 166 -12.00 -39.87 1.91
CA GLY A 166 -10.56 -40.13 1.73
C GLY A 166 -10.04 -40.36 0.30
N MET A 167 -10.87 -40.40 -0.76
CA MET A 167 -10.35 -40.49 -2.14
C MET A 167 -10.89 -39.40 -3.06
N LYS A 168 -9.95 -38.65 -3.69
CA LYS A 168 -10.20 -37.67 -4.76
C LYS A 168 -9.69 -38.24 -6.08
N TYR A 169 -10.46 -38.15 -7.18
CA TYR A 169 -9.91 -38.43 -8.53
C TYR A 169 -8.68 -37.57 -8.82
N HIS A 170 -7.68 -38.16 -9.48
CA HIS A 170 -6.55 -37.41 -10.02
C HIS A 170 -7.05 -36.29 -10.92
N VAL A 171 -6.52 -35.08 -10.71
CA VAL A 171 -7.04 -33.82 -11.28
C VAL A 171 -7.17 -33.87 -12.80
N PHE A 172 -6.30 -34.62 -13.48
CA PHE A 172 -6.30 -34.76 -14.94
C PHE A 172 -7.49 -35.54 -15.52
N ASP A 173 -8.04 -36.52 -14.80
CA ASP A 173 -9.11 -37.36 -15.35
C ASP A 173 -10.48 -36.68 -15.33
N ARG A 174 -10.66 -35.67 -14.46
CA ARG A 174 -11.91 -34.88 -14.36
C ARG A 174 -12.10 -33.86 -15.49
N ALA A 175 -11.02 -33.47 -16.18
CA ALA A 175 -11.05 -32.43 -17.21
C ALA A 175 -11.37 -32.95 -18.63
N LYS A 176 -11.55 -34.28 -18.80
CA LYS A 176 -11.78 -34.92 -20.10
C LYS A 176 -13.25 -35.23 -20.43
N ALA A 177 -14.19 -34.90 -19.53
CA ALA A 177 -15.62 -35.14 -19.71
C ALA A 177 -16.37 -33.85 -20.08
#